data_AF-A0AA36D233-F1
#
_entry.id   AF-A0AA36D233-F1
#
_cell.length_a   1.000
_cell.length_b   1.000
_cell.length_c   1.000
_cell.angle_alpha   90.00
_cell.angle_beta   90.00
_cell.angle_gamma   90.00
#
_symmetry.space_group_name_H-M   'P 1'
#
loop_
_entity.id
_entity.type
_entity.pdbx_description
1 polymer ?
#
loop_
_entity_poly.entity_id
_entity_poly.type
_entity_poly.pdbx_seq_one_letter_code
_entity_poly.pdbx_strand_id
1 'polypeptide(L)'
;MTDPSTMRMSINHRERCRMHDLNEALDDLRAVIPYAHGSSVRKLSKIATLLLAKNHILMQASAIDELRVVVEQLKKDLEQRGTKSTASTDSE
;
A
#
# COMPACT_ATOMS: atom_id res chain seq x y z
N MET A 1 -11.42 48.68 9.92
CA MET A 1 -12.28 47.73 9.18
C MET A 1 -11.46 47.13 8.05
N THR A 2 -11.23 45.82 8.06
CA THR A 2 -10.53 45.13 6.95
C THR A 2 -11.39 45.20 5.69
N ASP A 3 -10.83 45.74 4.61
CA ASP A 3 -11.46 45.77 3.29
C ASP A 3 -11.89 44.35 2.87
N PRO A 4 -13.18 44.12 2.53
CA PRO A 4 -13.68 42.82 2.07
C PRO A 4 -12.83 42.18 0.97
N SER A 5 -12.17 42.97 0.12
CA SER A 5 -11.30 42.47 -0.95
C SER A 5 -10.03 41.80 -0.39
N THR A 6 -9.40 42.41 0.62
CA THR A 6 -8.22 41.82 1.29
C THR A 6 -8.54 40.50 1.99
N MET A 7 -9.72 40.40 2.60
CA MET A 7 -10.18 39.17 3.25
C MET A 7 -10.40 38.05 2.22
N ARG A 8 -11.06 38.35 1.08
CA ARG A 8 -11.24 37.38 -0.01
C ARG A 8 -9.91 36.86 -0.56
N MET A 9 -8.92 37.74 -0.74
CA MET A 9 -7.60 37.37 -1.22
C MET A 9 -6.86 36.45 -0.25
N SER A 10 -6.91 36.74 1.05
CA SER A 10 -6.32 35.90 2.11
C SER A 10 -6.95 34.50 2.13
N ILE A 11 -8.29 34.41 2.05
CA ILE A 11 -9.01 33.13 2.00
C ILE A 11 -8.62 32.31 0.76
N ASN A 12 -8.59 32.94 -0.41
CA ASN A 12 -8.20 32.27 -1.67
C ASN A 12 -6.76 31.77 -1.64
N HIS A 13 -5.85 32.54 -1.05
CA HIS A 13 -4.47 32.10 -0.88
C HIS A 13 -4.38 30.87 0.03
N ARG A 14 -5.08 30.89 1.16
CA ARG A 14 -5.11 29.76 2.09
C ARG A 14 -5.65 28.48 1.46
N GLU A 15 -6.73 28.57 0.68
CA GLU A 15 -7.28 27.38 0.01
C GLU A 15 -6.36 26.86 -1.09
N ARG A 16 -5.62 27.75 -1.79
CA ARG A 16 -4.59 27.30 -2.74
C ARG A 16 -3.49 26.50 -2.05
N CYS A 17 -2.98 26.98 -0.92
CA CYS A 17 -1.98 26.25 -0.12
C CYS A 17 -2.53 24.89 0.32
N ARG A 18 -3.73 24.86 0.91
CA ARG A 18 -4.37 23.60 1.32
C ARG A 18 -4.52 22.60 0.17
N MET A 19 -4.86 23.10 -1.02
CA MET A 19 -4.96 22.28 -2.23
C MET A 19 -3.59 21.81 -2.75
N HIS A 20 -2.51 22.55 -2.53
CA HIS A 20 -1.15 22.12 -2.87
C HIS A 20 -0.71 20.97 -1.97
N ASP A 21 -0.85 21.14 -0.64
CA ASP A 21 -0.52 20.10 0.34
C ASP A 21 -1.30 18.80 0.05
N LEU A 22 -2.59 18.92 -0.29
CA LEU A 22 -3.43 17.77 -0.66
C LEU A 22 -2.95 17.08 -1.96
N ASN A 23 -2.52 17.86 -2.95
CA ASN A 23 -2.04 17.30 -4.21
C ASN A 23 -0.67 16.62 -4.03
N GLU A 24 0.19 17.18 -3.17
CA GLU A 24 1.48 16.60 -2.80
C GLU A 24 1.28 15.23 -2.12
N ALA A 25 0.44 15.16 -1.09
CA ALA A 25 0.11 13.88 -0.44
C ALA A 25 -0.49 12.85 -1.42
N LEU A 26 -1.25 13.31 -2.43
CA LEU A 26 -1.79 12.42 -3.45
C LEU A 26 -0.72 11.94 -4.45
N ASP A 27 0.32 12.74 -4.69
CA ASP A 27 1.48 12.34 -5.49
C ASP A 27 2.36 11.34 -4.74
N ASP A 28 2.54 11.51 -3.42
CA ASP A 28 3.17 10.49 -2.56
C ASP A 28 2.38 9.18 -2.58
N LEU A 29 1.04 9.25 -2.56
CA LEU A 29 0.22 8.06 -2.73
C LEU A 29 0.42 7.41 -4.10
N ARG A 30 0.60 8.19 -5.18
CA ARG A 30 0.93 7.62 -6.50
C ARG A 30 2.25 6.86 -6.45
N ALA A 31 3.26 7.40 -5.75
CA ALA A 31 4.62 6.85 -5.62
C ALA A 31 4.68 5.39 -5.14
N VAL A 32 3.66 4.96 -4.38
CA VAL A 32 3.60 3.62 -3.77
C VAL A 32 2.61 2.68 -4.47
N ILE A 33 1.88 3.15 -5.48
CA ILE A 33 0.93 2.32 -6.22
C ILE A 33 1.68 1.52 -7.31
N PRO A 34 1.54 0.19 -7.36
CA PRO A 34 2.12 -0.62 -8.42
C PRO A 34 1.63 -0.16 -9.79
N TYR A 35 2.53 -0.16 -10.78
CA TYR A 35 2.25 0.21 -12.18
C TYR A 35 1.83 1.67 -12.41
N ALA A 36 1.86 2.52 -11.38
CA ALA A 36 1.64 3.96 -11.51
C ALA A 36 2.87 4.72 -12.04
N HIS A 37 4.00 4.02 -12.25
CA HIS A 37 5.28 4.59 -12.66
C HIS A 37 5.84 3.93 -13.92
N GLY A 38 6.46 4.76 -14.77
CA GLY A 38 7.19 4.34 -15.96
C GLY A 38 7.40 5.54 -16.86
N SER A 39 8.55 5.61 -17.56
CA SER A 39 8.88 6.74 -18.44
C SER A 39 7.86 6.99 -19.56
N SER A 40 7.01 6.00 -19.85
CA SER A 40 5.94 6.06 -20.85
C SER A 40 4.51 6.15 -20.24
N VAL A 41 4.38 6.05 -18.91
CA VAL A 41 3.07 6.01 -18.24
C VAL A 41 2.64 7.42 -17.85
N ARG A 42 1.48 7.86 -18.34
CA ARG A 42 0.89 9.16 -17.97
C ARG A 42 0.51 9.19 -16.48
N LYS A 43 0.63 10.37 -15.86
CA LYS A 43 0.17 10.64 -14.50
C LYS A 43 -1.32 10.25 -14.36
N LEU A 44 -1.60 9.39 -13.39
CA LEU A 44 -2.95 8.94 -13.08
C LEU A 44 -3.84 10.08 -12.59
N SER A 45 -5.13 10.04 -12.97
CA SER A 45 -6.14 10.96 -12.43
C SER A 45 -6.33 10.75 -10.93
N LYS A 46 -6.93 11.74 -10.22
CA LYS A 46 -7.21 11.62 -8.77
C LYS A 46 -8.07 10.40 -8.46
N ILE A 47 -9.12 10.18 -9.25
CA ILE A 47 -10.05 9.05 -9.08
C ILE A 47 -9.33 7.71 -9.34
N ALA A 48 -8.54 7.62 -10.42
CA ALA A 48 -7.80 6.40 -10.73
C ALA A 48 -6.77 6.07 -9.64
N THR A 49 -6.09 7.08 -9.10
CA THR A 49 -5.14 6.94 -7.99
C THR A 49 -5.83 6.34 -6.76
N LEU A 50 -6.98 6.88 -6.35
CA LEU A 50 -7.72 6.38 -5.19
C LEU A 50 -8.26 4.96 -5.40
N LEU A 51 -8.74 4.65 -6.60
CA LEU A 51 -9.23 3.31 -6.94
C LEU A 51 -8.11 2.27 -6.88
N LEU A 52 -6.95 2.57 -7.48
CA LEU A 52 -5.80 1.67 -7.46
C LEU A 52 -5.22 1.52 -6.06
N ALA A 53 -5.14 2.60 -5.27
CA ALA A 53 -4.71 2.54 -3.88
C ALA A 53 -5.59 1.59 -3.05
N LYS A 54 -6.92 1.73 -3.15
CA LYS A 54 -7.87 0.84 -2.47
C LYS A 54 -7.64 -0.62 -2.88
N ASN A 55 -7.56 -0.88 -4.19
CA ASN A 55 -7.40 -2.24 -4.70
C ASN A 55 -6.05 -2.84 -4.28
N HIS A 56 -4.99 -2.03 -4.25
CA HIS A 56 -3.67 -2.46 -3.81
C HIS A 56 -3.68 -2.88 -2.34
N ILE A 57 -4.32 -2.12 -1.45
CA ILE A 57 -4.46 -2.48 -0.03
C ILE A 57 -5.19 -3.82 0.11
N LEU A 58 -6.29 -4.03 -0.61
CA LEU A 58 -7.05 -5.29 -0.57
C LEU A 58 -6.20 -6.48 -1.05
N MET A 59 -5.48 -6.30 -2.16
CA MET A 59 -4.59 -7.33 -2.71
C MET A 59 -3.47 -7.69 -1.72
N GLN A 60 -2.85 -6.68 -1.09
CA GLN A 60 -1.81 -6.90 -0.09
C GLN A 60 -2.35 -7.66 1.13
N ALA A 61 -3.56 -7.35 1.59
CA ALA A 61 -4.20 -8.08 2.69
C ALA A 61 -4.41 -9.56 2.34
N SER A 62 -4.97 -9.86 1.16
CA SER A 62 -5.14 -11.24 0.69
C SER A 62 -3.81 -11.98 0.56
N ALA A 63 -2.78 -11.33 -0.02
CA ALA A 63 -1.45 -11.92 -0.16
C ALA A 63 -0.81 -12.23 1.21
N ILE A 64 -1.00 -11.38 2.21
CA ILE A 64 -0.51 -11.64 3.58
C ILE A 64 -1.19 -12.88 4.18
N ASP A 65 -2.49 -13.03 4.01
CA ASP A 65 -3.23 -14.18 4.55
C ASP A 65 -2.83 -15.49 3.85
N GLU A 66 -2.64 -15.46 2.52
CA GLU A 66 -2.10 -16.60 1.77
C GLU A 66 -0.70 -16.99 2.25
N LEU A 67 0.19 -16.01 2.44
CA LEU A 67 1.55 -16.25 2.95
C LEU A 67 1.55 -16.83 4.37
N ARG A 68 0.62 -16.40 5.23
CA ARG A 68 0.46 -17.00 6.57
C ARG A 68 0.12 -18.49 6.48
N VAL A 69 -0.80 -18.87 5.58
CA VAL A 69 -1.15 -20.28 5.36
C VAL A 69 0.07 -21.07 4.87
N VAL A 70 0.82 -20.54 3.92
CA VAL A 70 2.05 -21.18 3.40
C VAL A 70 3.08 -21.37 4.52
N VAL A 71 3.30 -20.34 5.35
CA VAL A 71 4.23 -20.41 6.48
C VAL A 71 3.81 -21.49 7.49
N GLU A 72 2.52 -21.58 7.82
CA GLU A 72 2.02 -22.61 8.73
C GLU A 72 2.14 -24.02 8.16
N GLN A 73 1.91 -24.19 6.85
CA GLN A 73 2.13 -25.47 6.19
C GLN A 73 3.61 -25.88 6.23
N LEU A 74 4.52 -24.96 5.90
CA LEU A 74 5.96 -25.22 5.94
C LEU A 74 6.46 -25.57 7.34
N LYS A 75 5.92 -24.93 8.39
CA LYS A 75 6.23 -25.29 9.78
C LYS A 75 5.83 -26.72 10.10
N LYS A 76 4.60 -27.13 9.74
CA LYS A 76 4.11 -28.50 9.94
C LYS A 76 4.97 -29.52 9.19
N ASP A 77 5.35 -29.21 7.95
CA ASP A 77 6.20 -30.09 7.14
C ASP A 77 7.60 -30.27 7.76
N LEU A 78 8.16 -29.20 8.36
CA LEU A 78 9.43 -29.28 9.09
C LEU A 78 9.32 -30.13 10.37
N GLU A 79 8.23 -29.99 11.14
CA GLU A 79 7.98 -30.81 12.33
C GLU A 79 7.85 -32.30 11.98
N GLN A 80 7.15 -32.63 10.90
CA GLN A 80 7.00 -34.01 10.41
C GLN A 80 8.32 -34.60 9.90
N ARG A 81 9.21 -33.78 9.34
CA ARG A 81 10.56 -34.22 8.94
C ARG A 81 11.45 -34.50 10.14
N GLY A 82 11.31 -33.75 11.23
CA GLY A 82 12.05 -33.97 12.48
C GLY A 82 11.71 -35.30 13.15
N THR A 83 10.43 -35.70 13.16
CA THR A 83 9.98 -36.96 13.79
C THR A 83 10.33 -38.22 12.98
N LYS A 84 10.45 -38.11 11.65
CA LYS A 84 10.79 -39.25 10.78
C LYS A 84 12.26 -39.67 10.88
N SER A 85 13.15 -38.80 11.34
CA SER A 85 14.60 -39.08 11.42
C SER A 85 15.02 -39.89 12.66
N THR A 86 14.18 -39.96 13.71
CA THR A 86 14.48 -40.71 14.95
C THR A 86 13.89 -42.12 14.96
N ALA A 87 13.02 -42.48 14.00
CA ALA A 87 12.38 -43.79 13.93
C ALA A 87 13.18 -44.82 13.10
N SER A 88 14.30 -44.43 12.48
CA SER A 88 15.06 -45.27 11.56
C SER A 88 16.38 -45.81 12.13
N THR A 89 16.67 -45.63 13.42
CA THR A 89 17.96 -46.03 14.02
C THR A 89 17.90 -47.16 15.04
N ASP A 90 16.71 -47.63 15.45
CA ASP A 90 16.57 -48.72 16.43
C ASP A 90 15.86 -49.93 15.79
N SER A 91 16.50 -50.62 14.84
CA SER A 91 16.12 -51.98 14.38
C SER A 91 17.25 -52.61 13.56
N GLU A 92 18.35 -53.00 14.21
CA GLU A 92 19.23 -54.11 13.79
C GLU A 92 19.72 -54.86 15.02
#